data_AF-A0A077P5R7-F1
#
_entry.id   AF-A0A077P5R7-F1
#
_cell.length_a   1.000
_cell.length_b   1.000
_cell.length_c   1.000
_cell.angle_alpha   90.00
_cell.angle_beta   90.00
_cell.angle_gamma   90.00
#
_symmetry.space_group_name_H-M   'P 1'
#
loop_
_entity.id
_entity.type
_entity.pdbx_description
1 polymer ?
#
loop_
_entity_poly.entity_id
_entity_poly.type
_entity_poly.pdbx_seq_one_letter_code
_entity_poly.pdbx_strand_id
1 'polypeptide(L)'
;MAFRHGGRGGAIVNVSSAAARLGSPHEYLDYAASKGAVNTLTIELAQEVAAQGIRVNAVRSGFIYTGMHADGGEPERIERIKDSLTMKRGGQPERRLRIFPAY
;
A
#
# COMPACT_ATOMS: atom_id res chain seq x y z
N MET A 1 -2.49 3.60 22.23
CA MET A 1 -1.95 2.57 23.14
C MET A 1 -2.99 1.47 23.28
N ALA A 2 -2.58 0.20 23.26
CA ALA A 2 -3.48 -0.96 23.41
C ALA A 2 -4.24 -0.95 24.75
N PHE A 3 -5.40 -1.60 24.82
CA PHE A 3 -6.17 -1.73 26.07
C PHE A 3 -5.35 -2.38 27.20
N ARG A 4 -4.59 -3.45 26.90
CA ARG A 4 -3.71 -4.13 27.87
C ARG A 4 -2.61 -3.26 28.47
N HIS A 5 -2.37 -2.07 27.91
CA HIS A 5 -1.42 -1.08 28.41
C HIS A 5 -2.12 0.20 28.89
N GLY A 6 -3.40 0.12 29.28
CA GLY A 6 -4.19 1.24 29.81
C GLY A 6 -4.58 2.28 28.76
N GLY A 7 -4.44 1.98 27.47
CA GLY A 7 -4.82 2.87 26.38
C GLY A 7 -6.27 2.68 25.92
N ARG A 8 -6.68 3.44 24.89
CA ARG A 8 -8.02 3.38 24.28
C ARG A 8 -8.03 2.69 22.91
N GLY A 9 -7.03 1.87 22.63
CA GLY A 9 -6.82 1.27 21.31
C GLY A 9 -6.00 2.17 20.38
N GLY A 10 -6.13 1.95 19.08
CA GLY A 10 -5.35 2.69 18.07
C GLY A 10 -5.63 2.28 16.63
N ALA A 11 -4.81 2.81 15.72
CA ALA A 11 -4.85 2.47 14.31
C ALA A 11 -3.43 2.24 13.78
N ILE A 12 -3.27 1.18 12.99
CA ILE A 12 -2.07 0.89 12.20
C ILE A 12 -2.46 1.00 10.73
N VAL A 13 -1.65 1.72 9.96
CA VAL A 13 -1.83 1.87 8.52
C VAL A 13 -0.56 1.43 7.80
N ASN A 14 -0.65 0.30 7.10
CA ASN A 14 0.45 -0.22 6.30
C ASN A 14 0.44 0.38 4.90
N VAL A 15 1.62 0.64 4.34
CA VAL A 15 1.76 1.14 2.97
C VAL A 15 2.07 -0.02 2.01
N SER A 16 1.06 -0.39 1.24
CA SER A 16 1.10 -1.41 0.21
C SER A 16 1.11 -0.78 -1.19
N SER A 17 1.03 -1.61 -2.23
CA SER A 17 1.07 -1.20 -3.64
C SER A 17 -0.06 -1.86 -4.43
N ALA A 18 -0.50 -1.22 -5.50
CA ALA A 18 -1.34 -1.84 -6.52
C ALA A 18 -0.67 -3.10 -7.12
N ALA A 19 0.68 -3.12 -7.17
CA ALA A 19 1.47 -4.28 -7.59
C ALA A 19 1.19 -5.54 -6.77
N ALA A 20 0.79 -5.39 -5.49
CA ALA A 20 0.43 -6.52 -4.63
C ALA A 20 -0.81 -7.29 -5.10
N ARG A 21 -1.63 -6.70 -5.97
CA ARG A 21 -2.84 -7.32 -6.53
C ARG A 21 -2.72 -7.55 -8.03
N LEU A 22 -2.15 -6.59 -8.75
CA LEU A 22 -2.04 -6.63 -10.21
C LEU A 22 -0.80 -7.40 -10.69
N GLY A 23 0.17 -7.64 -9.80
CA GLY A 23 1.49 -8.10 -10.19
C GLY A 23 2.32 -7.00 -10.86
N SER A 24 3.56 -7.34 -11.21
CA SER A 24 4.47 -6.48 -11.99
C SER A 24 5.37 -7.37 -12.84
N PRO A 25 4.80 -8.11 -13.80
CA PRO A 25 5.54 -9.10 -14.59
C PRO A 25 6.71 -8.44 -15.30
N HIS A 26 7.85 -9.12 -15.32
CA HIS A 26 9.10 -8.69 -15.96
C HIS A 26 9.72 -7.36 -15.45
N GLU A 27 9.17 -6.73 -14.42
CA GLU A 27 9.72 -5.49 -13.84
C GLU A 27 10.05 -5.64 -12.35
N TYR A 28 9.08 -6.02 -11.51
CA TYR A 28 9.16 -5.88 -10.06
C TYR A 28 8.51 -7.06 -9.31
N LEU A 29 8.95 -8.28 -9.61
CA LEU A 29 8.36 -9.51 -9.05
C LEU A 29 8.52 -9.60 -7.52
N ASP A 30 9.72 -9.31 -7.03
CA ASP A 30 10.09 -9.30 -5.62
C ASP A 30 9.35 -8.21 -4.82
N TYR A 31 9.26 -7.01 -5.38
CA TYR A 31 8.48 -5.92 -4.81
C TYR A 31 6.98 -6.26 -4.79
N ALA A 32 6.42 -6.82 -5.86
CA ALA A 32 5.03 -7.26 -5.89
C ALA A 32 4.75 -8.35 -4.82
N ALA A 33 5.66 -9.33 -4.67
CA ALA A 33 5.57 -10.37 -3.66
C ALA A 33 5.63 -9.79 -2.23
N SER A 34 6.61 -8.93 -1.94
CA SER A 34 6.73 -8.30 -0.61
C SER A 34 5.50 -7.45 -0.25
N LYS A 35 4.94 -6.70 -1.20
CA LYS A 35 3.71 -5.92 -0.98
C LYS A 35 2.47 -6.83 -0.88
N GLY A 36 2.49 -7.99 -1.50
CA GLY A 36 1.54 -9.08 -1.25
C GLY A 36 1.59 -9.56 0.20
N ALA A 37 2.78 -9.85 0.72
CA ALA A 37 2.98 -10.24 2.11
C ALA A 37 2.49 -9.15 3.10
N VAL A 38 2.71 -7.87 2.80
CA VAL A 38 2.16 -6.76 3.61
C VAL A 38 0.62 -6.78 3.65
N ASN A 39 -0.04 -7.15 2.55
CA ASN A 39 -1.50 -7.28 2.57
C ASN A 39 -1.96 -8.42 3.49
N THR A 40 -1.32 -9.59 3.41
CA THR A 40 -1.63 -10.73 4.27
C THR A 40 -1.38 -10.39 5.74
N LEU A 41 -0.20 -9.81 6.05
CA LEU A 41 0.15 -9.33 7.38
C LEU A 41 -0.91 -8.36 7.95
N THR A 42 -1.44 -7.48 7.11
CA THR A 42 -2.47 -6.51 7.53
C THR A 42 -3.74 -7.22 8.00
N ILE A 43 -4.14 -8.29 7.31
CA ILE A 43 -5.36 -9.06 7.63
C ILE A 43 -5.15 -9.84 8.93
N GLU A 44 -4.07 -10.60 9.02
CA GLU A 44 -3.77 -11.43 10.20
C GLU A 44 -3.57 -10.58 11.44
N LEU A 45 -2.76 -9.51 11.33
CA LEU A 45 -2.53 -8.61 12.45
C LEU A 45 -3.81 -7.92 12.90
N ALA A 46 -4.71 -7.53 11.98
CA ALA A 46 -6.00 -6.94 12.33
C ALA A 46 -6.81 -7.86 13.26
N GLN A 47 -6.81 -9.17 12.98
CA GLN A 47 -7.53 -10.17 13.76
C GLN A 47 -6.87 -10.38 15.13
N GLU A 48 -5.55 -10.49 15.17
CA GLU A 48 -4.80 -10.70 16.42
C GLU A 48 -4.95 -9.56 17.43
N VAL A 49 -5.01 -8.31 16.95
CA VAL A 49 -5.05 -7.11 17.80
C VAL A 49 -6.43 -6.49 17.96
N ALA A 50 -7.47 -7.07 17.35
CA ALA A 50 -8.84 -6.57 17.42
C ALA A 50 -9.34 -6.42 18.87
N ALA A 51 -9.08 -7.42 19.72
CA ALA A 51 -9.45 -7.42 21.13
C ALA A 51 -8.73 -6.31 21.94
N GLN A 52 -7.67 -5.71 21.39
CA GLN A 52 -6.95 -4.58 21.98
C GLN A 52 -7.48 -3.22 21.52
N GLY A 53 -8.59 -3.20 20.76
CA GLY A 53 -9.18 -1.99 20.20
C GLY A 53 -8.32 -1.36 19.10
N ILE A 54 -7.43 -2.13 18.48
CA ILE A 54 -6.53 -1.65 17.45
C ILE A 54 -7.08 -2.07 16.08
N ARG A 55 -7.25 -1.09 15.18
CA ARG A 55 -7.61 -1.33 13.79
C ARG A 55 -6.36 -1.37 12.92
N VAL A 56 -6.26 -2.34 12.02
CA VAL A 56 -5.12 -2.44 11.09
C VAL A 56 -5.68 -2.40 9.67
N ASN A 57 -5.14 -1.50 8.85
CA ASN A 57 -5.58 -1.31 7.46
C ASN A 57 -4.36 -1.09 6.56
N ALA A 58 -4.54 -1.24 5.25
CA ALA A 58 -3.49 -0.95 4.28
C ALA A 58 -3.96 0.05 3.23
N VAL A 59 -3.06 0.93 2.81
CA VAL A 59 -3.24 1.81 1.65
C VAL A 59 -2.45 1.22 0.50
N ARG A 60 -3.12 0.99 -0.64
CA ARG A 60 -2.45 0.52 -1.86
C ARG A 60 -2.27 1.68 -2.80
N SER A 61 -1.03 2.12 -2.96
CA SER A 61 -0.70 3.19 -3.89
C SER A 61 -0.63 2.68 -5.33
N GLY A 62 -1.11 3.48 -6.27
CA GLY A 62 -0.86 3.29 -7.69
C GLY A 62 0.47 3.95 -8.10
N PHE A 63 0.53 4.40 -9.35
CA PHE A 63 1.65 5.18 -9.87
C PHE A 63 1.52 6.63 -9.41
N ILE A 64 2.42 7.07 -8.52
CA ILE A 64 2.41 8.41 -7.92
C ILE A 64 3.73 9.12 -8.24
N TYR A 65 3.67 10.38 -8.67
CA TYR A 65 4.85 11.20 -8.92
C TYR A 65 5.63 11.44 -7.62
N THR A 66 6.61 10.56 -7.38
CA THR A 66 7.55 10.59 -6.25
C THR A 66 8.93 10.16 -6.78
N GLY A 67 9.99 10.34 -5.98
CA GLY A 67 11.33 9.85 -6.32
C GLY A 67 11.46 8.32 -6.42
N MET A 68 10.50 7.55 -5.89
CA MET A 68 10.59 6.10 -5.77
C MET A 68 10.85 5.37 -7.09
N HIS A 69 10.29 5.85 -8.21
CA HIS A 69 10.56 5.24 -9.51
C HIS A 69 11.97 5.52 -10.02
N ALA A 70 12.50 6.73 -9.77
CA ALA A 70 13.88 7.07 -10.07
C ALA A 70 14.86 6.22 -9.23
N ASP A 71 14.59 6.05 -7.94
CA ASP A 71 15.37 5.19 -7.05
C ASP A 71 15.38 3.72 -7.50
N GLY A 72 14.27 3.29 -8.10
CA GLY A 72 14.11 1.97 -8.74
C GLY A 72 14.69 1.86 -10.14
N GLY A 73 15.45 2.86 -10.62
CA GLY A 73 16.12 2.88 -11.92
C GLY A 73 15.27 3.36 -13.10
N GLU A 74 14.04 3.81 -12.85
CA GLU A 74 13.02 4.09 -13.86
C GLU A 74 12.37 5.47 -13.66
N PRO A 75 13.13 6.58 -13.76
CA PRO A 75 12.64 7.92 -13.43
C PRO A 75 11.42 8.37 -14.25
N GLU A 76 11.30 7.89 -15.49
CA GLU A 76 10.21 8.25 -16.40
C GLU A 76 9.08 7.21 -16.45
N ARG A 77 9.04 6.26 -15.50
CA ARG A 77 8.08 5.14 -15.53
C ARG A 77 6.64 5.59 -15.73
N ILE A 78 6.23 6.64 -15.03
CA ILE A 78 4.85 7.14 -15.10
C ILE A 78 4.55 7.68 -16.51
N GLU A 79 5.48 8.40 -17.13
CA GLU A 79 5.30 8.94 -18.48
C GLU A 79 5.23 7.82 -19.53
N ARG A 80 6.03 6.76 -19.38
CA ARG A 80 5.99 5.59 -20.26
C ARG A 80 4.64 4.88 -20.25
N ILE A 81 4.02 4.75 -19.08
CA ILE A 81 2.82 3.90 -18.91
C ILE A 81 1.51 4.69 -18.81
N LYS A 82 1.56 6.04 -18.72
CA LYS A 82 0.37 6.86 -18.43
C LYS A 82 -0.80 6.55 -19.34
N ASP A 83 -0.56 6.28 -20.62
CA ASP A 83 -1.61 6.00 -21.61
C ASP A 83 -2.34 4.68 -21.38
N SER A 84 -1.72 3.74 -20.67
CA SER A 84 -2.36 2.49 -20.24
C SER A 84 -3.19 2.65 -18.95
N LEU A 85 -2.98 3.73 -18.20
CA LEU A 85 -3.76 4.03 -17.00
C LEU A 85 -5.13 4.59 -17.42
N THR A 86 -6.20 4.16 -16.74
CA THR A 86 -7.58 4.64 -17.02
C THR A 86 -7.69 6.17 -16.97
N MET A 87 -6.96 6.81 -16.07
CA MET A 87 -6.97 8.27 -15.89
C MET A 87 -5.98 9.00 -16.81
N LYS A 88 -5.18 8.28 -17.60
CA LYS A 88 -4.12 8.80 -18.48
C LYS A 88 -3.06 9.67 -17.81
N ARG A 89 -2.86 9.49 -16.51
CA ARG A 89 -1.89 10.24 -15.69
C ARG A 89 -1.54 9.52 -14.40
N GLY A 90 -0.38 9.82 -13.84
CA GLY A 90 -0.04 9.48 -12.47
C GLY A 90 -0.86 10.25 -11.43
N GLY A 91 -0.87 9.73 -10.20
CA GLY A 91 -1.36 10.45 -9.03
C GLY A 91 -0.31 11.41 -8.48
N GLN A 92 -0.77 12.38 -7.69
CA GLN A 92 0.07 13.30 -6.93
C GLN A 92 0.06 12.89 -5.45
N PRO A 93 1.16 13.06 -4.70
CA PRO A 93 1.27 12.58 -3.33
C PRO A 93 0.30 13.26 -2.36
N GLU A 94 -0.15 14.49 -2.64
CA GLU A 94 -1.10 15.23 -1.82
C GLU A 94 -2.55 14.71 -1.96
N ARG A 95 -2.83 13.86 -2.96
CA ARG A 95 -4.18 13.33 -3.16
C ARG A 95 -4.48 12.22 -2.15
N ARG A 96 -5.69 12.28 -1.59
CA ARG A 96 -6.22 11.29 -0.66
C ARG A 96 -6.24 9.90 -1.31
N LEU A 97 -5.40 9.00 -0.80
CA LEU A 97 -5.38 7.60 -1.20
C LEU A 97 -6.55 6.84 -0.55
N ARG A 98 -7.04 5.80 -1.24
CA ARG A 98 -8.11 4.94 -0.72
C ARG A 98 -7.52 3.94 0.27
N ILE A 99 -8.02 3.96 1.50
CA ILE A 99 -7.71 2.94 2.52
C ILE A 99 -8.51 1.69 2.18
N PHE A 100 -7.84 0.55 2.10
CA PHE A 100 -8.48 -0.73 1.94
C PHE A 100 -8.67 -1.37 3.31
N PRO A 101 -9.90 -1.74 3.63
CA PRO A 101 -10.15 -2.46 4.86
C PRO A 101 -9.56 -3.86 4.86
N ALA A 102 -9.14 -4.30 6.04
CA ALA A 102 -8.89 -5.71 6.33
C ALA A 102 -10.25 -6.39 6.61
N TYR A 103 -11.04 -6.64 5.57
CA TYR A 103 -12.17 -7.56 5.62
C TYR A 103 -12.46 -8.11 4.23
#